data_AF-A0A6A2ZSR2-F1
#
_entry.id   AF-A0A6A2ZSR2-F1
#
_cell.length_a   1.000
_cell.length_b   1.000
_cell.length_c   1.000
_cell.angle_alpha   90.00
_cell.angle_beta   90.00
_cell.angle_gamma   90.00
#
_symmetry.space_group_name_H-M   'P 1'
#
loop_
_entity.id
_entity.type
_entity.pdbx_description
1 polymer ?
#
loop_
_entity_poly.entity_id
_entity_poly.type
_entity_poly.pdbx_seq_one_letter_code
_entity_poly.pdbx_strand_id
1 'polypeptide(L)'
;MGNCNACVRPDESPESKPNRSDQNQKGKKKHRERKTNPFADRVTSPAPIRVLKDVIPLSHRTRIFDKYILGRELGRGEFGITYLCTDRETREALACKSISKKKLRTAVDIEDVRREVAIMSTLPEHPNIVKLKATYEDNENVHLVMELCEGGELFDRIVARGHYTERAAANVTKTIAEVVKMCHENGVMHRDLKPENFLFANKKEHSPLKVIDFGLSVFFKPGEKFSEIVGSPYYMAPEVLKRNYGPEVDVWSAGVILYILLCGVPPFWAETEQGVALAILRGVIDFKREPWPQVSDSAKSLVRLMLESDPKQRLTAQQVLEHPWLQNMKKAPNVPLGDIVRARLKQFSVMNKFKKKALRVIAEHLSVEEVEVIKDMFTLMDTDNDGKVSFEELKAGLRKVGSQLAEPEIRMLMEVADVDGNGVLDYGEFVAVTIHLQKMENDDNFRRAFMFFDKDGSGYIELDELQDALADESGETDVDALNDIMREVDTDKDGRICYDEFVAMMKAGTDWRKASRQYSRERFKSLSLNLMKDGSLQLHDAVTGQAVAV
;
A
#
# COMPACT_ATOMS: atom_id res chain seq x y z
N MET A 1 -28.32 -59.89 34.88
CA MET A 1 -29.79 -59.81 35.08
C MET A 1 -30.34 -59.24 33.77
N GLY A 2 -30.72 -60.00 32.73
CA GLY A 2 -31.72 -61.09 32.62
C GLY A 2 -33.11 -60.44 32.42
N ASN A 3 -33.96 -60.66 31.42
CA ASN A 3 -34.20 -61.62 30.30
C ASN A 3 -35.09 -60.87 29.25
N CYS A 4 -34.99 -61.02 27.92
CA CYS A 4 -35.30 -62.14 26.99
C CYS A 4 -36.79 -62.54 26.82
N ASN A 5 -37.32 -62.40 25.60
CA ASN A 5 -38.04 -63.39 24.75
C ASN A 5 -38.44 -62.71 23.41
N ALA A 6 -37.90 -63.03 22.22
CA ALA A 6 -37.94 -64.27 21.40
C ALA A 6 -39.30 -64.53 20.71
N CYS A 7 -39.44 -64.20 19.41
CA CYS A 7 -39.51 -65.11 18.23
C CYS A 7 -40.95 -65.09 17.64
N VAL A 8 -41.21 -65.09 16.33
CA VAL A 8 -41.12 -66.23 15.39
C VAL A 8 -41.28 -65.72 13.93
N ARG A 9 -40.48 -66.26 13.00
CA ARG A 9 -40.79 -66.43 11.56
C ARG A 9 -41.15 -67.91 11.30
N PRO A 10 -41.85 -68.22 10.20
CA PRO A 10 -41.37 -69.24 9.25
C PRO A 10 -41.49 -68.72 7.80
N ASP A 11 -40.61 -68.91 6.81
CA ASP A 11 -39.75 -70.00 6.27
C ASP A 11 -40.38 -70.77 5.09
N GLU A 12 -39.51 -71.12 4.13
CA GLU A 12 -39.63 -72.08 2.98
C GLU A 12 -40.09 -71.61 1.56
N SER A 13 -39.10 -71.19 0.74
CA SER A 13 -38.47 -71.86 -0.45
C SER A 13 -39.30 -72.67 -1.49
N PRO A 14 -38.77 -73.18 -2.65
CA PRO A 14 -37.59 -72.82 -3.47
C PRO A 14 -37.79 -72.84 -5.04
N GLU A 15 -36.73 -72.43 -5.75
CA GLU A 15 -36.18 -72.98 -7.03
C GLU A 15 -36.89 -72.82 -8.40
N SER A 16 -36.20 -72.15 -9.34
CA SER A 16 -35.49 -72.84 -10.45
C SER A 16 -34.74 -71.86 -11.37
N LYS A 17 -33.46 -72.14 -11.62
CA LYS A 17 -32.71 -71.69 -12.81
C LYS A 17 -32.56 -72.90 -13.74
N PRO A 18 -32.43 -72.68 -15.05
CA PRO A 18 -31.27 -73.26 -15.72
C PRO A 18 -30.53 -72.27 -16.62
N ASN A 19 -29.39 -72.75 -17.10
CA ASN A 19 -28.22 -72.05 -17.59
C ASN A 19 -28.12 -72.08 -19.13
N ARG A 20 -27.34 -71.11 -19.67
CA ARG A 20 -26.44 -71.15 -20.85
C ARG A 20 -26.92 -70.81 -22.28
N SER A 21 -26.08 -69.93 -22.89
CA SER A 21 -25.67 -69.76 -24.32
C SER A 21 -26.77 -69.47 -25.36
N ASP A 22 -26.67 -68.55 -26.33
CA ASP A 22 -25.54 -68.19 -27.19
C ASP A 22 -25.83 -66.90 -28.01
N GLN A 23 -24.77 -66.25 -28.52
CA GLN A 23 -24.69 -65.49 -29.80
C GLN A 23 -25.58 -64.24 -30.10
N ASN A 24 -24.94 -63.07 -29.97
CA ASN A 24 -24.59 -62.15 -31.07
C ASN A 24 -25.65 -61.79 -32.15
N GLN A 25 -26.34 -60.64 -32.02
CA GLN A 25 -26.85 -59.89 -33.19
C GLN A 25 -26.75 -58.36 -33.01
N LYS A 26 -26.09 -57.74 -34.00
CA LYS A 26 -25.92 -56.30 -34.20
C LYS A 26 -27.25 -55.62 -34.51
N GLY A 27 -27.58 -54.55 -33.77
CA GLY A 27 -28.70 -53.65 -34.07
C GLY A 27 -28.29 -52.18 -33.92
N LYS A 28 -28.13 -51.48 -35.05
CA LYS A 28 -27.84 -50.04 -35.17
C LYS A 28 -28.90 -49.21 -34.43
N LYS A 29 -28.50 -48.35 -33.48
CA LYS A 29 -29.36 -47.26 -32.97
C LYS A 29 -28.80 -45.89 -33.42
N LYS A 30 -29.62 -45.22 -34.22
CA LYS A 30 -29.42 -43.88 -34.80
C LYS A 30 -29.22 -42.83 -33.71
N HIS A 31 -28.25 -41.95 -33.94
CA HIS A 31 -28.07 -40.65 -33.29
C HIS A 31 -29.40 -39.89 -33.26
N ARG A 32 -29.90 -39.57 -32.07
CA ARG A 32 -30.98 -38.60 -31.88
C ARG A 32 -30.31 -37.32 -31.38
N GLU A 33 -29.97 -36.43 -32.33
CA GLU A 33 -29.50 -35.08 -32.02
C GLU A 33 -30.53 -34.39 -31.13
N ARG A 34 -30.13 -34.07 -29.90
CA ARG A 34 -30.87 -33.14 -29.06
C ARG A 34 -30.65 -31.75 -29.67
N LYS A 35 -31.66 -31.24 -30.39
CA LYS A 35 -31.70 -29.83 -30.78
C LYS A 35 -31.60 -28.98 -29.52
N THR A 36 -30.51 -28.22 -29.41
CA THR A 36 -30.31 -27.19 -28.38
C THR A 36 -31.24 -26.01 -28.64
N ASN A 37 -31.76 -25.44 -27.55
CA ASN A 37 -32.65 -24.28 -27.56
C ASN A 37 -31.95 -23.06 -28.20
N PRO A 38 -32.51 -22.44 -29.27
CA PRO A 38 -31.91 -21.28 -29.92
C PRO A 38 -32.02 -19.97 -29.12
N PHE A 39 -32.69 -19.97 -27.96
CA PHE A 39 -32.83 -18.81 -27.06
C PHE A 39 -32.24 -19.04 -25.67
N ALA A 40 -31.40 -20.06 -25.48
CA ALA A 40 -30.56 -20.11 -24.29
C ALA A 40 -29.45 -19.09 -24.48
N ASP A 41 -29.64 -17.88 -23.96
CA ASP A 41 -28.54 -16.95 -23.77
C ASP A 41 -27.43 -17.69 -23.05
N ARG A 42 -26.32 -17.89 -23.77
CA ARG A 42 -25.08 -18.31 -23.16
C ARG A 42 -24.70 -17.17 -22.24
N VAL A 43 -25.00 -17.30 -20.96
CA VAL A 43 -24.17 -16.69 -19.93
C VAL A 43 -22.80 -17.35 -20.08
N THR A 44 -22.01 -16.86 -21.04
CA THR A 44 -20.58 -17.12 -21.08
C THR A 44 -20.08 -16.61 -19.75
N SER A 45 -19.68 -17.52 -18.86
CA SER A 45 -18.79 -17.16 -17.76
C SER A 45 -17.68 -16.29 -18.37
N PRO A 46 -17.45 -15.08 -17.85
CA PRO A 46 -16.45 -14.20 -18.44
C PRO A 46 -15.14 -14.97 -18.55
N ALA A 47 -14.50 -14.92 -19.71
CA ALA A 47 -13.24 -15.61 -19.93
C ALA A 47 -12.25 -15.22 -18.82
N PRO A 48 -11.44 -16.17 -18.28
CA PRO A 48 -10.53 -15.86 -17.19
C PRO A 48 -9.62 -14.70 -17.60
N ILE A 49 -9.60 -13.65 -16.76
CA ILE A 49 -8.83 -12.44 -17.00
C ILE A 49 -7.37 -12.84 -17.21
N ARG A 50 -6.82 -12.50 -18.38
CA ARG A 50 -5.41 -12.70 -18.72
C ARG A 50 -4.64 -11.39 -18.65
N VAL A 51 -3.86 -11.24 -17.59
CA VAL A 51 -3.08 -10.04 -17.31
C VAL A 51 -1.79 -10.04 -18.13
N LEU A 52 -1.02 -11.13 -18.25
CA LEU A 52 0.32 -11.06 -18.86
C LEU A 52 0.37 -11.34 -20.38
N LYS A 53 -0.75 -11.23 -21.09
CA LYS A 53 -0.95 -11.74 -22.47
C LYS A 53 0.09 -11.24 -23.49
N ASP A 54 0.68 -10.06 -23.29
CA ASP A 54 1.52 -9.36 -24.27
C ASP A 54 2.87 -8.87 -23.72
N VAL A 55 3.17 -9.13 -22.44
CA VAL A 55 4.37 -8.56 -21.78
C VAL A 55 5.56 -9.53 -21.80
N ILE A 56 5.29 -10.84 -21.80
CA ILE A 56 6.32 -11.88 -21.75
C ILE A 56 5.95 -12.96 -22.77
N PRO A 57 6.87 -13.39 -23.67
CA PRO A 57 6.61 -14.54 -24.52
C PRO A 57 6.26 -15.72 -23.60
N LEU A 58 5.12 -16.37 -23.83
CA LEU A 58 4.59 -17.53 -23.08
C LEU A 58 5.57 -18.72 -23.09
N SER A 59 6.76 -18.59 -22.51
CA SER A 59 7.80 -19.61 -22.56
C SER A 59 7.70 -20.57 -21.38
N HIS A 60 7.01 -20.25 -20.28
CA HIS A 60 6.85 -21.17 -19.15
C HIS A 60 5.38 -21.35 -18.75
N ARG A 61 4.74 -22.39 -19.31
CA ARG A 61 3.43 -22.92 -18.88
C ARG A 61 3.51 -23.72 -17.57
N THR A 62 4.57 -23.57 -16.79
CA THR A 62 4.72 -24.21 -15.48
C THR A 62 4.02 -23.37 -14.42
N ARG A 63 3.28 -24.01 -13.51
CA ARG A 63 2.66 -23.30 -12.40
C ARG A 63 3.75 -22.85 -11.45
N ILE A 64 3.60 -21.69 -10.83
CA ILE A 64 4.61 -21.16 -9.89
C ILE A 64 5.02 -22.21 -8.85
N PHE A 65 4.04 -22.96 -8.31
CA PHE A 65 4.25 -23.99 -7.29
C PHE A 65 5.06 -25.20 -7.75
N ASP A 66 5.20 -25.41 -9.07
CA ASP A 66 6.04 -26.47 -9.62
C ASP A 66 7.53 -26.14 -9.46
N LYS A 67 7.91 -24.85 -9.48
CA LYS A 67 9.31 -24.39 -9.34
C LYS A 67 9.63 -23.76 -7.99
N TYR A 68 8.66 -23.12 -7.36
CA TYR A 68 8.85 -22.35 -6.14
C TYR A 68 7.98 -22.86 -4.98
N ILE A 69 8.46 -22.62 -3.76
CA ILE A 69 7.71 -22.81 -2.52
C ILE A 69 7.48 -21.44 -1.92
N LEU A 70 6.20 -21.06 -1.74
CA LEU A 70 5.85 -19.84 -1.01
C LEU A 70 5.84 -20.14 0.49
N GLY A 71 6.59 -19.37 1.25
CA GLY A 71 6.72 -19.43 2.70
C GLY A 71 5.93 -18.31 3.38
N ARG A 72 6.51 -17.74 4.44
CA ARG A 72 5.87 -16.70 5.26
C ARG A 72 5.63 -15.40 4.48
N GLU A 73 4.64 -14.64 4.92
CA GLU A 73 4.38 -13.29 4.44
C GLU A 73 5.51 -12.35 4.89
N LEU A 74 6.12 -11.65 3.95
CA LEU A 74 7.13 -10.60 4.17
C LEU A 74 6.50 -9.21 4.28
N GLY A 75 5.36 -9.02 3.62
CA GLY A 75 4.63 -7.76 3.66
C GLY A 75 3.36 -7.78 2.82
N ARG A 76 2.50 -6.80 3.03
CA ARG A 76 1.21 -6.65 2.34
C ARG A 76 1.09 -5.25 1.78
N GLY A 77 0.87 -5.17 0.48
CA GLY A 77 0.49 -3.95 -0.21
C GLY A 77 -0.98 -3.94 -0.61
N GLU A 78 -1.42 -2.86 -1.24
CA GLU A 78 -2.78 -2.70 -1.74
C GLU A 78 -3.21 -3.83 -2.67
N PHE A 79 -2.40 -4.09 -3.71
CA PHE A 79 -2.75 -5.02 -4.79
C PHE A 79 -2.40 -6.48 -4.47
N GLY A 80 -1.56 -6.74 -3.47
CA GLY A 80 -1.04 -8.08 -3.27
C GLY A 80 -0.25 -8.30 -1.98
N ILE A 81 0.08 -9.56 -1.75
CA ILE A 81 0.87 -10.01 -0.60
C ILE A 81 2.22 -10.48 -1.12
N THR A 82 3.29 -10.04 -0.45
CA THR A 82 4.66 -10.47 -0.75
C THR A 82 5.05 -11.57 0.21
N TYR A 83 5.44 -12.72 -0.34
CA TYR A 83 5.87 -13.90 0.40
C TYR A 83 7.35 -14.14 0.24
N LEU A 84 7.98 -14.75 1.25
CA LEU A 84 9.25 -15.44 1.06
C LEU A 84 9.01 -16.57 0.07
N CYS A 85 9.91 -16.72 -0.88
CA CYS A 85 9.79 -17.66 -1.97
C CYS A 85 11.11 -18.43 -2.08
N THR A 86 11.08 -19.75 -2.08
CA THR A 86 12.29 -20.58 -2.22
C THR A 86 12.25 -21.32 -3.55
N ASP A 87 13.30 -21.19 -4.35
CA ASP A 87 13.49 -22.00 -5.55
C ASP A 87 13.72 -23.47 -5.14
N ARG A 88 12.94 -24.40 -5.70
CA ARG A 88 12.99 -25.81 -5.33
C ARG A 88 14.30 -26.47 -5.75
N GLU A 89 14.89 -26.04 -6.86
CA GLU A 89 16.09 -26.63 -7.45
C GLU A 89 17.34 -26.01 -6.83
N THR A 90 17.45 -24.68 -6.85
CA THR A 90 18.66 -23.99 -6.38
C THR A 90 18.67 -23.75 -4.87
N ARG A 91 17.52 -23.92 -4.21
CA ARG A 91 17.28 -23.55 -2.79
C ARG A 91 17.47 -22.07 -2.50
N GLU A 92 17.53 -21.22 -3.53
CA GLU A 92 17.70 -19.80 -3.39
C GLU A 92 16.46 -19.14 -2.76
N ALA A 93 16.68 -18.24 -1.80
CA ALA A 93 15.64 -17.42 -1.20
C ALA A 93 15.36 -16.16 -2.05
N LEU A 94 14.09 -15.91 -2.30
CA LEU A 94 13.53 -14.90 -3.20
C LEU A 94 12.31 -14.26 -2.52
N ALA A 95 11.81 -13.16 -3.08
CA ALA A 95 10.51 -12.61 -2.73
C ALA A 95 9.50 -12.86 -3.86
N CYS A 96 8.26 -13.17 -3.53
CA CYS A 96 7.19 -13.34 -4.50
C CYS A 96 6.00 -12.45 -4.15
N LYS A 97 5.78 -11.40 -4.94
CA LYS A 97 4.59 -10.53 -4.83
C LYS A 97 3.44 -11.18 -5.60
N SER A 98 2.41 -11.60 -4.87
CA SER A 98 1.20 -12.23 -5.41
C SER A 98 0.05 -11.23 -5.43
N ILE A 99 -0.38 -10.83 -6.62
CA ILE A 99 -1.43 -9.86 -6.88
C ILE A 99 -2.72 -10.60 -7.22
N SER A 100 -3.77 -10.39 -6.44
CA SER A 100 -5.05 -11.09 -6.66
C SER A 100 -5.82 -10.48 -7.81
N LYS A 101 -6.23 -11.32 -8.77
CA LYS A 101 -7.08 -10.89 -9.90
C LYS A 101 -8.45 -10.39 -9.44
N LYS A 102 -8.94 -10.83 -8.27
CA LYS A 102 -10.18 -10.32 -7.67
C LYS A 102 -10.07 -8.83 -7.27
N LYS A 103 -8.85 -8.33 -7.10
CA LYS A 103 -8.58 -6.90 -6.82
C LYS A 103 -8.40 -6.08 -8.08
N LEU A 104 -8.29 -6.70 -9.26
CA LEU A 104 -8.15 -6.02 -10.55
C LEU A 104 -9.53 -5.82 -11.16
N ARG A 105 -10.26 -4.82 -10.66
CA ARG A 105 -11.67 -4.60 -11.01
C ARG A 105 -11.82 -3.85 -12.33
N THR A 106 -10.86 -2.99 -12.65
CA THR A 106 -10.90 -2.12 -13.82
C THR A 106 -9.83 -2.51 -14.85
N ALA A 107 -10.01 -2.07 -16.10
CA ALA A 107 -8.99 -2.21 -17.12
C ALA A 107 -7.68 -1.47 -16.76
N VAL A 108 -7.79 -0.39 -15.97
CA VAL A 108 -6.64 0.37 -15.46
C VAL A 108 -5.82 -0.48 -14.49
N ASP A 109 -6.46 -1.20 -13.57
CA ASP A 109 -5.75 -2.07 -12.61
C ASP A 109 -4.95 -3.16 -13.33
N ILE A 110 -5.54 -3.77 -14.37
CA ILE A 110 -4.88 -4.78 -15.20
C ILE A 110 -3.66 -4.17 -15.92
N GLU A 111 -3.83 -2.97 -16.47
CA GLU A 111 -2.77 -2.27 -17.18
C GLU A 111 -1.65 -1.82 -16.26
N ASP A 112 -1.95 -1.41 -15.03
CA ASP A 112 -0.94 -1.05 -14.02
C ASP A 112 -0.05 -2.25 -13.66
N VAL A 113 -0.64 -3.44 -13.48
CA VAL A 113 0.15 -4.67 -13.25
C VAL A 113 0.99 -5.03 -14.48
N ARG A 114 0.44 -4.94 -15.69
CA ARG A 114 1.20 -5.17 -16.93
C ARG A 114 2.38 -4.21 -17.05
N ARG A 115 2.15 -2.93 -16.74
CA ARG A 115 3.16 -1.89 -16.82
C ARG A 115 4.26 -2.11 -15.79
N GLU A 116 3.92 -2.48 -14.56
CA GLU A 116 4.89 -2.85 -13.53
C GLU A 116 5.82 -3.97 -14.03
N VAL A 117 5.25 -5.05 -14.58
CA VAL A 117 6.02 -6.17 -15.14
C VAL A 117 6.88 -5.73 -16.34
N ALA A 118 6.33 -4.93 -17.25
CA ALA A 118 7.03 -4.43 -18.42
C ALA A 118 8.23 -3.54 -18.04
N ILE A 119 8.04 -2.61 -17.10
CA ILE A 119 9.10 -1.73 -16.59
C ILE A 119 10.20 -2.57 -15.95
N MET A 120 9.86 -3.46 -15.01
CA MET A 120 10.86 -4.28 -14.33
C MET A 120 11.59 -5.25 -15.27
N SER A 121 10.98 -5.67 -16.37
CA SER A 121 11.60 -6.56 -17.36
C SER A 121 12.48 -5.83 -18.39
N THR A 122 12.25 -4.55 -18.63
CA THR A 122 12.93 -3.75 -19.66
C THR A 122 14.08 -2.92 -19.11
N LEU A 123 14.02 -2.55 -17.83
CA LEU A 123 15.09 -1.82 -17.17
C LEU A 123 16.40 -2.62 -17.15
N PRO A 124 17.56 -2.01 -17.45
CA PRO A 124 18.85 -2.67 -17.34
C PRO A 124 19.12 -3.16 -15.91
N GLU A 125 19.90 -4.24 -15.78
CA GLU A 125 20.33 -4.68 -14.45
C GLU A 125 21.13 -3.58 -13.75
N HIS A 126 20.73 -3.25 -12.52
CA HIS A 126 21.36 -2.20 -11.74
C HIS A 126 21.48 -2.63 -10.27
N PRO A 127 22.63 -2.39 -9.60
CA PRO A 127 22.85 -2.85 -8.22
C PRO A 127 21.84 -2.29 -7.22
N ASN A 128 21.24 -1.14 -7.50
CA ASN A 128 20.30 -0.43 -6.63
C ASN A 128 18.83 -0.54 -7.05
N ILE A 129 18.50 -1.42 -7.98
CA ILE A 129 17.11 -1.76 -8.35
C ILE A 129 16.90 -3.25 -8.09
N VAL A 130 15.73 -3.62 -7.57
CA VAL A 130 15.37 -5.03 -7.35
C VAL A 130 15.25 -5.75 -8.70
N LYS A 131 15.85 -6.94 -8.81
CA LYS A 131 15.77 -7.73 -10.03
C LYS A 131 14.49 -8.55 -10.07
N LEU A 132 13.70 -8.41 -11.14
CA LEU A 132 12.63 -9.34 -11.47
C LEU A 132 13.24 -10.61 -12.08
N LYS A 133 13.01 -11.77 -11.45
CA LYS A 133 13.53 -13.05 -11.93
C LYS A 133 12.57 -13.77 -12.86
N ALA A 134 11.28 -13.75 -12.52
CA ALA A 134 10.24 -14.44 -13.28
C ALA A 134 8.87 -13.88 -12.92
N THR A 135 7.91 -14.10 -13.81
CA THR A 135 6.50 -13.85 -13.51
C THR A 135 5.66 -15.06 -13.86
N TYR A 136 4.62 -15.29 -13.08
CA TYR A 136 3.65 -16.36 -13.31
C TYR A 136 2.24 -15.79 -13.25
N GLU A 137 1.32 -16.45 -13.94
CA GLU A 137 -0.09 -16.12 -13.91
C GLU A 137 -0.90 -17.41 -13.81
N ASP A 138 -1.75 -17.51 -12.78
CA ASP A 138 -2.70 -18.60 -12.62
C ASP A 138 -4.15 -18.08 -12.70
N ASN A 139 -5.14 -18.88 -12.31
CA ASN A 139 -6.54 -18.49 -12.40
C ASN A 139 -6.92 -17.38 -11.40
N GLU A 140 -6.20 -17.24 -10.30
CA GLU A 140 -6.55 -16.37 -9.18
C GLU A 140 -5.60 -15.18 -9.03
N ASN A 141 -4.33 -15.34 -9.41
CA ASN A 141 -3.26 -14.40 -9.09
C ASN A 141 -2.27 -14.19 -10.24
N VAL A 142 -1.59 -13.05 -10.18
CA VAL A 142 -0.36 -12.74 -10.91
C VAL A 142 0.78 -12.72 -9.90
N HIS A 143 1.88 -13.43 -10.17
CA HIS A 143 3.01 -13.57 -9.26
C HIS A 143 4.28 -12.97 -9.87
N LEU A 144 4.94 -12.08 -9.15
CA LEU A 144 6.22 -11.48 -9.52
C LEU A 144 7.30 -12.03 -8.58
N VAL A 145 8.15 -12.92 -9.10
CA VAL A 145 9.28 -13.49 -8.37
C VAL A 145 10.48 -12.58 -8.56
N MET A 146 11.00 -12.03 -7.47
CA MET A 146 12.04 -11.00 -7.43
C MET A 146 13.14 -11.35 -6.43
N GLU A 147 14.26 -10.66 -6.55
CA GLU A 147 15.36 -10.70 -5.57
C GLU A 147 14.85 -10.36 -4.16
N LEU A 148 15.28 -11.13 -3.16
CA LEU A 148 14.94 -10.90 -1.76
C LEU A 148 15.88 -9.84 -1.16
N CYS A 149 15.32 -8.85 -0.47
CA CYS A 149 16.06 -7.85 0.30
C CYS A 149 15.79 -8.04 1.80
N GLU A 150 16.78 -8.51 2.56
CA GLU A 150 16.63 -8.85 4.00
C GLU A 150 17.34 -7.85 4.93
N GLY A 151 17.90 -6.77 4.37
CA GLY A 151 18.67 -5.79 5.13
C GLY A 151 17.84 -4.74 5.86
N GLY A 152 16.51 -4.76 5.72
CA GLY A 152 15.58 -3.82 6.34
C GLY A 152 15.45 -2.49 5.58
N GLU A 153 14.56 -1.63 6.10
CA GLU A 153 14.24 -0.31 5.52
C GLU A 153 15.40 0.69 5.69
N LEU A 154 15.41 1.73 4.85
CA LEU A 154 16.46 2.74 4.82
C LEU A 154 16.73 3.39 6.20
N PHE A 155 15.68 3.87 6.87
CA PHE A 155 15.82 4.60 8.12
C PHE A 155 16.18 3.70 9.30
N ASP A 156 15.63 2.47 9.38
CA ASP A 156 16.01 1.48 10.39
C ASP A 156 17.52 1.26 10.45
N ARG A 157 18.14 1.12 9.27
CA ARG A 157 19.58 0.88 9.15
C ARG A 157 20.44 2.09 9.45
N ILE A 158 19.90 3.29 9.22
CA ILE A 158 20.57 4.53 9.63
C ILE A 158 20.60 4.64 11.15
N VAL A 159 19.47 4.35 11.79
CA VAL A 159 19.31 4.41 13.25
C VAL A 159 20.24 3.42 13.96
N ALA A 160 20.30 2.18 13.46
CA ALA A 160 21.09 1.10 14.07
C ALA A 160 22.61 1.36 14.11
N ARG A 161 23.15 2.27 13.29
CA ARG A 161 24.60 2.54 13.23
C ARG A 161 25.15 3.41 14.36
N GLY A 162 24.30 3.98 15.20
CA GLY A 162 24.70 4.80 16.34
C GLY A 162 25.29 6.17 15.98
N HIS A 163 26.07 6.32 14.92
CA HIS A 163 26.60 7.60 14.46
C HIS A 163 26.14 7.90 13.04
N TYR A 164 25.42 9.01 12.86
CA TYR A 164 24.91 9.42 11.56
C TYR A 164 25.42 10.82 11.19
N THR A 165 25.92 10.94 9.96
CA THR A 165 26.64 12.13 9.48
C THR A 165 26.14 12.58 8.13
N GLU A 166 26.42 13.84 7.76
CA GLU A 166 26.12 14.36 6.42
C GLU A 166 26.69 13.46 5.31
N ARG A 167 27.89 12.90 5.52
CA ARG A 167 28.51 11.97 4.56
C ARG A 167 27.69 10.71 4.36
N ALA A 168 27.08 10.17 5.42
CA ALA A 168 26.20 9.02 5.30
C ALA A 168 24.93 9.37 4.51
N ALA A 169 24.33 10.54 4.78
CA ALA A 169 23.19 11.06 4.00
C ALA A 169 23.55 11.27 2.53
N ALA A 170 24.74 11.79 2.24
CA ALA A 170 25.23 11.99 0.88
C ALA A 170 25.39 10.66 0.11
N ASN A 171 25.91 9.61 0.74
CA ASN A 171 26.03 8.28 0.11
C ASN A 171 24.67 7.68 -0.26
N VAL A 172 23.67 7.80 0.64
CA VAL A 172 22.30 7.36 0.38
C VAL A 172 21.68 8.18 -0.75
N THR A 173 21.83 9.51 -0.70
CA THR A 173 21.27 10.42 -1.70
C THR A 173 21.87 10.18 -3.08
N LYS A 174 23.18 9.94 -3.16
CA LYS A 174 23.85 9.54 -4.41
C LYS A 174 23.22 8.27 -4.97
N THR A 175 23.02 7.25 -4.14
CA THR A 175 22.41 5.99 -4.56
C THR A 175 20.99 6.20 -5.10
N ILE A 176 20.18 7.00 -4.42
CA ILE A 176 18.82 7.35 -4.87
C ILE A 176 18.89 8.09 -6.20
N ALA A 177 19.77 9.08 -6.34
CA ALA A 177 19.91 9.85 -7.58
C ALA A 177 20.42 8.98 -8.76
N GLU A 178 21.28 7.98 -8.52
CA GLU A 178 21.69 6.98 -9.52
C GLU A 178 20.51 6.14 -9.99
N VAL A 179 19.61 5.72 -9.08
CA VAL A 179 18.36 5.03 -9.42
C VAL A 179 17.45 5.92 -10.27
N VAL A 180 17.21 7.17 -9.85
CA VAL A 180 16.35 8.10 -10.60
C VAL A 180 16.90 8.35 -11.99
N LYS A 181 18.21 8.61 -12.09
CA LYS A 181 18.90 8.81 -13.37
C LYS A 181 18.71 7.60 -14.29
N MET A 182 18.97 6.40 -13.79
CA MET A 182 18.83 5.18 -14.57
C MET A 182 17.40 5.01 -15.10
N CYS A 183 16.39 5.22 -14.26
CA CYS A 183 15.00 5.18 -14.68
C CYS A 183 14.72 6.22 -15.79
N HIS A 184 15.13 7.48 -15.59
CA HIS A 184 14.87 8.57 -16.53
C HIS A 184 15.56 8.38 -17.87
N GLU A 185 16.81 7.88 -17.89
CA GLU A 185 17.55 7.56 -19.12
C GLU A 185 16.90 6.43 -19.93
N ASN A 186 16.12 5.56 -19.27
CA ASN A 186 15.36 4.48 -19.90
C ASN A 186 13.87 4.84 -20.11
N GLY A 187 13.51 6.12 -19.98
CA GLY A 187 12.14 6.59 -20.23
C GLY A 187 11.14 6.09 -19.19
N VAL A 188 11.57 5.83 -17.95
CA VAL A 188 10.73 5.39 -16.83
C VAL A 188 10.68 6.47 -15.75
N MET A 189 9.49 6.79 -15.27
CA MET A 189 9.25 7.64 -14.11
C MET A 189 8.74 6.79 -12.96
N HIS A 190 9.29 6.94 -11.75
CA HIS A 190 8.95 6.09 -10.61
C HIS A 190 7.63 6.52 -9.91
N ARG A 191 7.41 7.83 -9.74
CA ARG A 191 6.19 8.45 -9.17
C ARG A 191 5.86 8.15 -7.70
N ASP A 192 6.53 7.19 -7.07
CA ASP A 192 6.32 6.86 -5.65
C ASP A 192 7.63 6.62 -4.88
N LEU A 193 8.62 7.51 -5.04
CA LEU A 193 9.86 7.41 -4.27
C LEU A 193 9.63 7.82 -2.81
N LYS A 194 9.91 6.90 -1.90
CA LYS A 194 9.79 7.07 -0.47
C LYS A 194 10.69 6.08 0.27
N PRO A 195 11.09 6.36 1.52
CA PRO A 195 12.02 5.53 2.29
C PRO A 195 11.60 4.05 2.39
N GLU A 196 10.30 3.77 2.45
CA GLU A 196 9.71 2.43 2.54
C GLU A 196 9.94 1.60 1.27
N ASN A 197 10.12 2.26 0.13
CA ASN A 197 10.41 1.62 -1.14
C ASN A 197 11.91 1.35 -1.33
N PHE A 198 12.76 1.70 -0.34
CA PHE A 198 14.20 1.43 -0.35
C PHE A 198 14.59 0.45 0.75
N LEU A 199 14.99 -0.77 0.35
CA LEU A 199 15.47 -1.81 1.26
C LEU A 199 16.95 -2.10 1.04
N PHE A 200 17.67 -2.43 2.10
CA PHE A 200 19.01 -2.99 1.96
C PHE A 200 18.94 -4.45 1.52
N ALA A 201 19.81 -4.87 0.60
CA ALA A 201 19.80 -6.22 0.05
C ALA A 201 20.00 -7.30 1.14
N ASN A 202 20.82 -7.01 2.15
CA ASN A 202 21.16 -7.92 3.24
C ASN A 202 21.67 -7.16 4.49
N LYS A 203 21.89 -7.89 5.59
CA LYS A 203 22.29 -7.31 6.88
C LYS A 203 23.78 -6.87 6.96
N LYS A 204 24.61 -7.13 5.94
CA LYS A 204 26.05 -6.76 5.95
C LYS A 204 26.22 -5.24 5.98
N GLU A 205 27.27 -4.72 6.61
CA GLU A 205 27.46 -3.28 6.81
C GLU A 205 27.39 -2.46 5.49
N HIS A 206 28.07 -2.91 4.44
CA HIS A 206 28.10 -2.24 3.13
C HIS A 206 27.08 -2.81 2.14
N SER A 207 25.94 -3.28 2.63
CA SER A 207 24.89 -3.81 1.76
C SER A 207 24.37 -2.76 0.78
N PRO A 208 24.13 -3.10 -0.51
CA PRO A 208 23.49 -2.20 -1.45
C PRO A 208 22.08 -1.81 -1.00
N LEU A 209 21.73 -0.53 -1.16
CA LEU A 209 20.36 -0.03 -1.04
C LEU A 209 19.64 -0.24 -2.37
N LYS A 210 18.45 -0.83 -2.36
CA LYS A 210 17.66 -1.19 -3.54
C LYS A 210 16.27 -0.61 -3.50
N VAL A 211 15.80 -0.05 -4.61
CA VAL A 211 14.38 0.27 -4.79
C VAL A 211 13.60 -0.99 -5.15
N ILE A 212 12.42 -1.19 -4.53
CA ILE A 212 11.69 -2.47 -4.58
C ILE A 212 10.28 -2.44 -5.20
N ASP A 213 9.69 -1.27 -5.47
CA ASP A 213 8.29 -1.18 -5.92
C ASP A 213 8.13 -0.23 -7.12
N PHE A 214 7.74 -0.78 -8.27
CA PHE A 214 7.47 -0.04 -9.50
C PHE A 214 5.98 0.00 -9.84
N GLY A 215 5.10 -0.35 -8.89
CA GLY A 215 3.67 -0.48 -9.16
C GLY A 215 2.94 0.83 -9.46
N LEU A 216 3.57 2.00 -9.26
CA LEU A 216 3.05 3.30 -9.71
C LEU A 216 3.87 3.90 -10.86
N SER A 217 4.91 3.21 -11.30
CA SER A 217 5.82 3.72 -12.33
C SER A 217 5.15 3.72 -13.71
N VAL A 218 5.62 4.61 -14.59
CA VAL A 218 5.15 4.71 -15.98
C VAL A 218 6.31 4.88 -16.95
N PHE A 219 6.09 4.46 -18.19
CA PHE A 219 6.91 4.90 -19.29
C PHE A 219 6.54 6.34 -19.66
N PHE A 220 7.52 7.12 -20.11
CA PHE A 220 7.32 8.46 -20.63
C PHE A 220 8.22 8.72 -21.84
N LYS A 221 7.78 9.63 -22.70
CA LYS A 221 8.60 10.22 -23.77
C LYS A 221 9.03 11.64 -23.37
N PRO A 222 10.19 12.12 -23.85
CA PRO A 222 10.61 13.50 -23.60
C PRO A 222 9.51 14.50 -23.97
N GLY A 223 9.14 15.36 -23.03
CA GLY A 223 8.07 16.35 -23.19
C GLY A 223 6.65 15.87 -22.87
N GLU A 224 6.44 14.58 -22.63
CA GLU A 224 5.15 14.04 -22.20
C GLU A 224 4.78 14.54 -20.79
N LYS A 225 3.49 14.82 -20.59
CA LYS A 225 2.94 15.33 -19.34
C LYS A 225 1.81 14.45 -18.85
N PHE A 226 1.74 14.30 -17.53
CA PHE A 226 0.79 13.44 -16.84
C PHE A 226 -0.12 14.27 -15.94
N SER A 227 -1.37 13.82 -15.81
CA SER A 227 -2.42 14.51 -15.06
C SER A 227 -2.99 13.70 -13.89
N GLU A 228 -2.54 12.46 -13.73
CA GLU A 228 -2.98 11.60 -12.64
C GLU A 228 -2.34 12.04 -11.32
N ILE A 229 -3.15 12.24 -10.29
CA ILE A 229 -2.63 12.35 -8.92
C ILE A 229 -2.19 10.96 -8.48
N VAL A 230 -0.91 10.77 -8.17
CA VAL A 230 -0.30 9.52 -7.71
C VAL A 230 0.88 9.80 -6.78
N GLY A 231 1.27 8.80 -5.99
CA GLY A 231 2.40 8.86 -5.06
C GLY A 231 2.00 9.11 -3.61
N SER A 232 2.95 8.92 -2.70
CA SER A 232 2.78 9.20 -1.28
C SER A 232 2.74 10.72 -0.99
N PRO A 233 1.76 11.22 -0.22
CA PRO A 233 1.50 12.66 -0.04
C PRO A 233 2.71 13.52 0.35
N TYR A 234 3.48 13.10 1.36
CA TYR A 234 4.62 13.89 1.86
C TYR A 234 5.78 14.01 0.86
N TYR A 235 5.84 13.11 -0.12
CA TYR A 235 6.90 13.04 -1.13
C TYR A 235 6.43 13.57 -2.49
N MET A 236 5.17 13.99 -2.59
CA MET A 236 4.54 14.43 -3.82
C MET A 236 5.00 15.85 -4.21
N ALA A 237 5.32 16.04 -5.48
CA ALA A 237 5.71 17.34 -6.03
C ALA A 237 4.49 18.27 -6.23
N PRO A 238 4.65 19.60 -6.14
CA PRO A 238 3.53 20.54 -6.30
C PRO A 238 2.85 20.44 -7.67
N GLU A 239 3.60 20.15 -8.73
CA GLU A 239 3.04 19.99 -10.07
C GLU A 239 2.21 18.71 -10.26
N VAL A 240 2.37 17.70 -9.39
CA VAL A 240 1.46 16.55 -9.35
C VAL A 240 0.07 17.01 -8.90
N LEU A 241 -0.02 17.83 -7.85
CA LEU A 241 -1.29 18.44 -7.38
C LEU A 241 -1.92 19.33 -8.45
N LYS A 242 -1.10 19.96 -9.30
CA LYS A 242 -1.52 20.75 -10.48
C LYS A 242 -1.86 19.90 -11.70
N ARG A 243 -1.64 18.58 -11.65
CA ARG A 243 -1.96 17.62 -12.73
C ARG A 243 -1.24 17.93 -14.05
N ASN A 244 -0.03 18.44 -13.97
CA ASN A 244 0.78 18.73 -15.14
C ASN A 244 2.25 18.52 -14.80
N TYR A 245 2.70 17.28 -14.86
CA TYR A 245 4.03 16.91 -14.41
C TYR A 245 4.74 15.98 -15.40
N GLY A 246 6.07 16.00 -15.34
CA GLY A 246 6.97 15.09 -16.05
C GLY A 246 7.89 14.36 -15.06
N PRO A 247 9.03 13.81 -15.53
CA PRO A 247 9.93 13.00 -14.70
C PRO A 247 10.58 13.78 -13.54
N GLU A 248 10.51 15.11 -13.56
CA GLU A 248 11.11 15.99 -12.56
C GLU A 248 10.54 15.76 -11.14
N VAL A 249 9.37 15.12 -11.03
CA VAL A 249 8.73 14.76 -9.76
C VAL A 249 9.55 13.77 -8.93
N ASP A 250 10.30 12.88 -9.57
CA ASP A 250 11.14 11.90 -8.86
C ASP A 250 12.31 12.59 -8.16
N VAL A 251 12.84 13.68 -8.74
CA VAL A 251 13.90 14.48 -8.10
C VAL A 251 13.36 15.23 -6.90
N TRP A 252 12.13 15.73 -6.96
CA TRP A 252 11.45 16.32 -5.79
C TRP A 252 11.31 15.30 -4.66
N SER A 253 10.77 14.12 -4.95
CA SER A 253 10.62 13.05 -3.94
C SER A 253 11.98 12.65 -3.34
N ALA A 254 13.04 12.54 -4.15
CA ALA A 254 14.40 12.31 -3.66
C ALA A 254 14.92 13.47 -2.78
N GLY A 255 14.55 14.72 -3.10
CA GLY A 255 14.87 15.91 -2.30
C GLY A 255 14.17 15.92 -0.94
N VAL A 256 12.91 15.45 -0.90
CA VAL A 256 12.17 15.25 0.36
C VAL A 256 12.87 14.19 1.22
N ILE A 257 13.29 13.08 0.62
CA ILE A 257 14.05 12.04 1.33
C ILE A 257 15.36 12.63 1.88
N LEU A 258 16.12 13.39 1.08
CA LEU A 258 17.35 14.06 1.52
C LEU A 258 17.08 15.03 2.69
N TYR A 259 16.03 15.83 2.62
CA TYR A 259 15.65 16.73 3.70
C TYR A 259 15.42 15.95 5.01
N ILE A 260 14.65 14.86 4.95
CA ILE A 260 14.38 14.00 6.11
C ILE A 260 15.68 13.35 6.62
N LEU A 261 16.55 12.87 5.72
CA LEU A 261 17.86 12.33 6.12
C LEU A 261 18.67 13.36 6.92
N LEU A 262 18.63 14.63 6.56
CA LEU A 262 19.44 15.66 7.22
C LEU A 262 18.85 16.18 8.54
N CYS A 263 17.53 16.14 8.75
CA CYS A 263 16.90 16.77 9.92
C CYS A 263 15.91 15.89 10.70
N GLY A 264 15.52 14.74 10.15
CA GLY A 264 14.61 13.76 10.75
C GLY A 264 13.12 14.07 10.63
N VAL A 265 12.72 15.17 9.98
CA VAL A 265 11.30 15.56 9.81
C VAL A 265 11.00 15.89 8.35
N PRO A 266 9.76 15.74 7.86
CA PRO A 266 9.40 16.14 6.50
C PRO A 266 9.44 17.67 6.33
N PRO A 267 9.78 18.16 5.11
CA PRO A 267 9.83 19.60 4.83
C PRO A 267 8.46 20.27 4.81
N PHE A 268 7.42 19.53 4.43
CA PHE A 268 6.05 20.01 4.33
C PHE A 268 5.18 19.19 5.26
N TRP A 269 4.67 19.83 6.32
CA TRP A 269 3.84 19.19 7.32
C TRP A 269 2.73 20.12 7.78
N ALA A 270 1.57 19.54 8.04
CA ALA A 270 0.44 20.17 8.69
C ALA A 270 -0.42 19.09 9.36
N GLU A 271 -1.35 19.49 10.22
CA GLU A 271 -2.28 18.58 10.90
C GLU A 271 -3.31 17.94 9.96
N THR A 272 -3.55 18.56 8.80
CA THR A 272 -4.52 18.10 7.81
C THR A 272 -3.89 17.92 6.44
N GLU A 273 -4.43 17.00 5.65
CA GLU A 273 -3.97 16.77 4.27
C GLU A 273 -4.11 18.00 3.38
N GLN A 274 -5.17 18.80 3.58
CA GLN A 274 -5.31 20.10 2.91
C GLN A 274 -4.17 21.03 3.31
N GLY A 275 -3.82 21.08 4.60
CA GLY A 275 -2.67 21.83 5.09
C GLY A 275 -1.36 21.34 4.46
N VAL A 276 -1.16 20.02 4.34
CA VAL A 276 0.03 19.44 3.70
C VAL A 276 0.08 19.82 2.23
N ALA A 277 -1.02 19.71 1.49
CA ALA A 277 -1.10 20.12 0.09
C ALA A 277 -0.77 21.60 -0.08
N LEU A 278 -1.32 22.47 0.78
CA LEU A 278 -1.03 23.89 0.78
C LEU A 278 0.42 24.19 1.14
N ALA A 279 1.01 23.44 2.09
CA ALA A 279 2.43 23.56 2.43
C ALA A 279 3.34 23.19 1.24
N ILE A 280 3.02 22.09 0.54
CA ILE A 280 3.71 21.67 -0.69
C ILE A 280 3.60 22.75 -1.76
N LEU A 281 2.40 23.28 -2.01
CA LEU A 281 2.16 24.31 -3.02
C LEU A 281 2.86 25.63 -2.71
N ARG A 282 2.97 25.99 -1.42
CA ARG A 282 3.73 27.17 -0.97
C ARG A 282 5.23 27.01 -1.16
N GLY A 283 5.75 25.77 -1.09
CA GLY A 283 7.17 25.47 -1.35
C GLY A 283 8.16 26.07 -0.34
N VAL A 284 7.71 26.55 0.81
CA VAL A 284 8.58 27.18 1.82
C VAL A 284 9.30 26.11 2.62
N ILE A 285 10.64 26.10 2.54
CA ILE A 285 11.50 25.16 3.25
C ILE A 285 12.14 25.82 4.48
N ASP A 286 12.06 25.16 5.63
CA ASP A 286 12.68 25.63 6.87
C ASP A 286 14.13 25.12 7.00
N PHE A 287 15.08 26.06 7.03
CA PHE A 287 16.50 25.79 7.31
C PHE A 287 16.99 26.46 8.61
N LYS A 288 16.06 26.88 9.47
CA LYS A 288 16.36 27.62 10.71
C LYS A 288 16.28 26.73 11.94
N ARG A 289 15.31 25.81 12.00
CA ARG A 289 15.14 24.91 13.14
C ARG A 289 16.28 23.89 13.23
N GLU A 290 16.69 23.55 14.45
CA GLU A 290 17.70 22.50 14.68
C GLU A 290 17.29 21.18 13.98
N PRO A 291 18.23 20.48 13.32
CA PRO A 291 19.69 20.69 13.33
C PRO A 291 20.23 21.60 12.21
N TRP A 292 19.37 22.25 11.42
CA TRP A 292 19.79 22.94 10.19
C TRP A 292 20.91 23.98 10.36
N PRO A 293 21.00 24.76 11.46
CA PRO A 293 22.15 25.65 11.66
C PRO A 293 23.51 24.94 11.58
N GLN A 294 23.58 23.66 11.96
CA GLN A 294 24.81 22.85 11.95
C GLN A 294 25.09 22.17 10.61
N VAL A 295 24.05 22.00 9.77
CA VAL A 295 24.17 21.38 8.45
C VAL A 295 24.87 22.32 7.46
N SER A 296 25.80 21.77 6.67
CA SER A 296 26.59 22.55 5.71
C SER A 296 25.74 23.29 4.68
N ASP A 297 26.20 24.49 4.28
CA ASP A 297 25.50 25.29 3.25
C ASP A 297 25.45 24.58 1.89
N SER A 298 26.43 23.72 1.60
CA SER A 298 26.43 22.92 0.38
C SER A 298 25.32 21.85 0.40
N ALA A 299 25.05 21.21 1.54
CA ALA A 299 23.90 20.31 1.69
C ALA A 299 22.58 21.07 1.51
N LYS A 300 22.42 22.21 2.20
CA LYS A 300 21.24 23.09 2.08
C LYS A 300 21.02 23.55 0.65
N SER A 301 22.10 23.89 -0.07
CA SER A 301 22.06 24.26 -1.49
C SER A 301 21.48 23.15 -2.33
N LEU A 302 21.95 21.91 -2.16
CA LEU A 302 21.40 20.77 -2.90
C LEU A 302 19.92 20.56 -2.62
N VAL A 303 19.51 20.60 -1.34
CA VAL A 303 18.10 20.44 -0.93
C VAL A 303 17.22 21.49 -1.60
N ARG A 304 17.62 22.77 -1.61
CA ARG A 304 16.87 23.85 -2.28
C ARG A 304 16.69 23.58 -3.76
N LEU A 305 17.75 23.16 -4.44
CA LEU A 305 17.75 22.93 -5.89
C LEU A 305 16.97 21.67 -6.30
N MET A 306 16.88 20.66 -5.42
CA MET A 306 16.02 19.49 -5.62
C MET A 306 14.55 19.77 -5.30
N LEU A 307 14.28 20.66 -4.34
CA LEU A 307 12.93 21.09 -3.92
C LEU A 307 12.54 22.44 -4.56
N GLU A 308 13.09 22.74 -5.73
CA GLU A 308 12.68 23.90 -6.53
C GLU A 308 11.25 23.68 -7.04
N SER A 309 10.40 24.68 -6.85
CA SER A 309 8.97 24.58 -7.14
C SER A 309 8.68 24.64 -8.64
N ASP A 310 9.50 25.37 -9.41
CA ASP A 310 9.43 25.30 -10.87
C ASP A 310 10.19 24.07 -11.38
N PRO A 311 9.49 23.04 -11.93
CA PRO A 311 10.15 21.85 -12.45
C PRO A 311 11.17 22.14 -13.57
N LYS A 312 11.07 23.28 -14.26
CA LYS A 312 12.05 23.67 -15.29
C LYS A 312 13.38 24.17 -14.71
N GLN A 313 13.36 24.67 -13.49
CA GLN A 313 14.55 25.16 -12.77
C GLN A 313 15.11 24.09 -11.81
N ARG A 314 14.29 23.10 -11.46
CA ARG A 314 14.70 21.96 -10.64
C ARG A 314 15.80 21.16 -11.32
N LEU A 315 16.76 20.69 -10.54
CA LEU A 315 17.84 19.85 -11.05
C LEU A 315 17.29 18.57 -11.66
N THR A 316 17.97 18.10 -12.70
CA THR A 316 17.86 16.72 -13.18
C THR A 316 18.64 15.78 -12.26
N ALA A 317 18.35 14.48 -12.31
CA ALA A 317 19.08 13.47 -11.52
C ALA A 317 20.60 13.47 -11.82
N GLN A 318 20.99 13.72 -13.08
CA GLN A 318 22.39 13.88 -13.46
C GLN A 318 23.04 15.10 -12.78
N GLN A 319 22.36 16.26 -12.80
CA GLN A 319 22.87 17.46 -12.15
C GLN A 319 22.94 17.34 -10.63
N VAL A 320 22.02 16.58 -10.01
CA VAL A 320 22.10 16.22 -8.59
C VAL A 320 23.41 15.47 -8.31
N LEU A 321 23.74 14.45 -9.11
CA LEU A 321 24.97 13.67 -8.97
C LEU A 321 26.23 14.51 -9.19
N GLU A 322 26.18 15.53 -10.04
CA GLU A 322 27.27 16.48 -10.31
C GLU A 322 27.40 17.57 -9.25
N HIS A 323 26.42 17.73 -8.36
CA HIS A 323 26.42 18.80 -7.38
C HIS A 323 27.65 18.71 -6.45
N PRO A 324 28.31 19.85 -6.12
CA PRO A 324 29.55 19.85 -5.34
C PRO A 324 29.49 19.10 -4.01
N TRP A 325 28.33 19.08 -3.35
CA TRP A 325 28.12 18.34 -2.10
C TRP A 325 28.30 16.82 -2.27
N LEU A 326 27.81 16.24 -3.38
CA LEU A 326 27.98 14.81 -3.69
C LEU A 326 29.35 14.50 -4.31
N GLN A 327 29.87 15.38 -5.19
CA GLN A 327 31.19 15.16 -5.79
C GLN A 327 32.32 15.20 -4.75
N ASN A 328 32.18 16.03 -3.72
CA ASN A 328 33.19 16.20 -2.68
C ASN A 328 32.92 15.40 -1.40
N MET A 329 32.17 14.28 -1.43
CA MET A 329 31.81 13.49 -0.23
C MET A 329 32.99 13.14 0.70
N LYS A 330 34.19 12.92 0.14
CA LYS A 330 35.42 12.65 0.93
C LYS A 330 35.96 13.88 1.65
N LYS A 331 35.68 15.09 1.15
CA LYS A 331 36.01 16.39 1.74
C LYS A 331 34.83 17.03 2.48
N ALA A 332 33.61 16.52 2.28
CA ALA A 332 32.42 16.96 3.00
C ALA A 332 32.67 16.77 4.51
N PRO A 333 32.37 17.81 5.31
CA PRO A 333 32.64 17.76 6.73
C PRO A 333 31.87 16.57 7.32
N ASN A 334 32.56 15.75 8.12
CA ASN A 334 31.93 14.63 8.83
C ASN A 334 31.16 15.16 10.03
N VAL A 335 30.30 16.17 9.80
CA VAL A 335 29.48 16.79 10.82
C VAL A 335 28.57 15.70 11.36
N PRO A 336 28.66 15.37 12.65
CA PRO A 336 27.65 14.54 13.28
C PRO A 336 26.33 15.29 13.16
N LEU A 337 25.33 14.69 12.52
CA LEU A 337 23.97 15.25 12.50
C LEU A 337 23.32 15.19 13.91
N GLY A 338 24.03 14.61 14.88
CA GLY A 338 23.71 14.60 16.30
C GLY A 338 22.75 13.49 16.69
N ASP A 339 22.69 13.21 18.00
CA ASP A 339 21.71 12.28 18.58
C ASP A 339 20.27 12.69 18.27
N ILE A 340 20.01 13.98 18.05
CA ILE A 340 18.68 14.54 17.74
C ILE A 340 18.15 14.00 16.40
N VAL A 341 18.96 13.98 15.34
CA VAL A 341 18.51 13.46 14.04
C VAL A 341 18.34 11.95 14.11
N ARG A 342 19.25 11.24 14.79
CA ARG A 342 19.10 9.80 15.02
C ARG A 342 17.83 9.49 15.78
N ALA A 343 17.54 10.22 16.86
CA ALA A 343 16.32 10.08 17.65
C ALA A 343 15.08 10.34 16.81
N ARG A 344 15.05 11.40 15.99
CA ARG A 344 13.92 11.70 15.10
C ARG A 344 13.72 10.66 13.99
N LEU A 345 14.81 10.14 13.40
CA LEU A 345 14.73 9.05 12.42
C LEU A 345 14.31 7.72 13.07
N LYS A 346 14.76 7.47 14.31
CA LYS A 346 14.34 6.31 15.12
C LYS A 346 12.86 6.41 15.44
N GLN A 347 12.42 7.56 15.94
CA GLN A 347 11.02 7.90 16.17
C GLN A 347 10.18 7.64 14.91
N PHE A 348 10.62 8.16 13.75
CA PHE A 348 9.94 7.95 12.48
C PHE A 348 9.83 6.44 12.11
N SER A 349 10.90 5.67 12.29
CA SER A 349 10.92 4.24 11.92
C SER A 349 10.13 3.34 12.87
N VAL A 350 10.23 3.60 14.17
CA VAL A 350 9.63 2.78 15.24
C VAL A 350 8.13 3.05 15.36
N MET A 351 7.72 4.31 15.26
CA MET A 351 6.30 4.71 15.18
C MET A 351 5.61 4.03 14.00
N ASN A 352 6.29 3.90 12.85
CA ASN A 352 5.77 3.18 11.69
C ASN A 352 5.58 1.68 11.95
N LYS A 353 6.42 1.03 12.75
CA LYS A 353 6.28 -0.40 13.10
C LYS A 353 5.11 -0.67 14.03
N PHE A 354 5.00 0.11 15.11
CA PHE A 354 3.90 -0.02 16.08
C PHE A 354 2.54 0.15 15.40
N LYS A 355 2.42 1.19 14.58
CA LYS A 355 1.23 1.50 13.80
C LYS A 355 0.88 0.42 12.75
N LYS A 356 1.87 -0.10 11.99
CA LYS A 356 1.68 -1.21 11.04
C LYS A 356 1.14 -2.48 11.72
N LYS A 357 1.63 -2.80 12.93
CA LYS A 357 1.18 -3.95 13.72
C LYS A 357 -0.26 -3.77 14.21
N ALA A 358 -0.61 -2.58 14.73
CA ALA A 358 -1.96 -2.27 15.21
C ALA A 358 -3.03 -2.37 14.09
N LEU A 359 -2.76 -1.83 12.89
CA LEU A 359 -3.72 -1.97 11.78
C LEU A 359 -3.87 -3.42 11.28
N ARG A 360 -2.81 -4.23 11.36
CA ARG A 360 -2.89 -5.65 11.01
C ARG A 360 -3.84 -6.40 11.95
N VAL A 361 -3.76 -6.14 13.25
CA VAL A 361 -4.66 -6.73 14.25
C VAL A 361 -6.11 -6.35 13.96
N ILE A 362 -6.39 -5.07 13.68
CA ILE A 362 -7.75 -4.61 13.33
C ILE A 362 -8.28 -5.31 12.08
N ALA A 363 -7.44 -5.51 11.07
CA ALA A 363 -7.84 -6.17 9.83
C ALA A 363 -8.08 -7.69 9.98
N GLU A 364 -7.36 -8.35 10.88
CA GLU A 364 -7.46 -9.80 11.13
C GLU A 364 -8.66 -10.20 12.01
N HIS A 365 -9.30 -9.25 12.71
CA HIS A 365 -10.34 -9.50 13.72
C HIS A 365 -11.74 -8.95 13.37
N LEU A 366 -12.04 -8.70 12.08
CA LEU A 366 -13.42 -8.46 11.63
C LEU A 366 -14.22 -9.77 11.72
N SER A 367 -15.38 -9.77 12.40
CA SER A 367 -16.15 -11.00 12.65
C SER A 367 -17.13 -11.35 11.52
N VAL A 368 -17.54 -12.62 11.43
CA VAL A 368 -18.57 -13.10 10.48
C VAL A 368 -19.95 -12.51 10.81
N GLU A 369 -20.22 -12.22 12.09
CA GLU A 369 -21.46 -11.61 12.58
C GLU A 369 -21.57 -10.14 12.18
N GLU A 370 -20.45 -9.40 12.14
CA GLU A 370 -20.39 -8.03 11.62
C GLU A 370 -20.74 -7.99 10.12
N VAL A 371 -20.42 -9.04 9.36
CA VAL A 371 -20.83 -9.18 7.95
C VAL A 371 -22.34 -9.48 7.81
N GLU A 372 -22.94 -10.21 8.75
CA GLU A 372 -24.39 -10.47 8.76
C GLU A 372 -25.21 -9.22 9.13
N VAL A 373 -24.76 -8.41 10.09
CA VAL A 373 -25.41 -7.13 10.43
C VAL A 373 -25.41 -6.16 9.25
N ILE A 374 -24.31 -6.09 8.49
CA ILE A 374 -24.24 -5.26 7.28
C ILE A 374 -25.24 -5.76 6.23
N LYS A 375 -25.47 -7.08 6.17
CA LYS A 375 -26.45 -7.69 5.28
C LYS A 375 -27.90 -7.35 5.65
N ASP A 376 -28.20 -7.36 6.94
CA ASP A 376 -29.51 -6.97 7.45
C ASP A 376 -29.77 -5.48 7.24
N MET A 377 -28.75 -4.64 7.43
CA MET A 377 -28.83 -3.21 7.13
C MET A 377 -29.06 -2.92 5.65
N PHE A 378 -28.37 -3.64 4.75
CA PHE A 378 -28.58 -3.51 3.31
C PHE A 378 -30.02 -3.84 2.93
N THR A 379 -30.52 -4.97 3.43
CA THR A 379 -31.90 -5.43 3.17
C THR A 379 -32.95 -4.48 3.73
N LEU A 380 -32.65 -3.78 4.83
CA LEU A 380 -33.53 -2.78 5.42
C LEU A 380 -33.59 -1.49 4.58
N MET A 381 -32.48 -1.12 3.92
CA MET A 381 -32.37 0.11 3.14
C MET A 381 -32.83 -0.06 1.69
N ASP A 382 -32.61 -1.23 1.08
CA ASP A 382 -33.14 -1.62 -0.24
C ASP A 382 -34.66 -1.86 -0.14
N THR A 383 -35.45 -0.80 -0.27
CA THR A 383 -36.90 -0.86 0.00
C THR A 383 -37.71 -1.39 -1.17
N ASP A 384 -37.18 -1.29 -2.39
CA ASP A 384 -37.80 -1.82 -3.59
C ASP A 384 -37.28 -3.22 -3.98
N ASN A 385 -36.29 -3.75 -3.25
CA ASN A 385 -35.65 -5.06 -3.43
C ASN A 385 -35.02 -5.22 -4.82
N ASP A 386 -34.50 -4.15 -5.41
CA ASP A 386 -33.81 -4.20 -6.69
C ASP A 386 -32.36 -4.68 -6.57
N GLY A 387 -31.89 -4.93 -5.34
CA GLY A 387 -30.55 -5.39 -5.02
C GLY A 387 -29.52 -4.26 -5.00
N LYS A 388 -29.97 -3.01 -4.92
CA LYS A 388 -29.16 -1.80 -4.84
C LYS A 388 -29.78 -0.83 -3.83
N VAL A 389 -29.02 0.18 -3.42
CA VAL A 389 -29.47 1.23 -2.50
C VAL A 389 -29.29 2.58 -3.16
N SER A 390 -30.40 3.22 -3.49
CA SER A 390 -30.38 4.58 -4.05
C SER A 390 -30.11 5.66 -3.00
N PHE A 391 -29.85 6.90 -3.46
CA PHE A 391 -29.60 8.03 -2.55
C PHE A 391 -30.75 8.27 -1.58
N GLU A 392 -31.99 8.21 -2.08
CA GLU A 392 -33.18 8.43 -1.28
C GLU A 392 -33.41 7.26 -0.29
N GLU A 393 -33.06 6.04 -0.68
CA GLU A 393 -33.12 4.86 0.19
C GLU A 393 -32.06 4.87 1.28
N LEU A 394 -30.82 5.24 0.94
CA LEU A 394 -29.75 5.44 1.91
C LEU A 394 -30.13 6.54 2.91
N LYS A 395 -30.64 7.67 2.42
CA LYS A 395 -31.08 8.79 3.25
C LYS A 395 -32.25 8.42 4.18
N ALA A 396 -33.25 7.73 3.65
CA ALA A 396 -34.40 7.27 4.45
C ALA A 396 -33.99 6.18 5.45
N GLY A 397 -33.13 5.25 5.03
CA GLY A 397 -32.57 4.17 5.85
C GLY A 397 -31.76 4.71 7.02
N LEU A 398 -30.84 5.64 6.77
CA LEU A 398 -30.01 6.28 7.80
C LEU A 398 -30.84 7.04 8.85
N ARG A 399 -31.93 7.70 8.42
CA ARG A 399 -32.87 8.34 9.36
C ARG A 399 -33.64 7.34 10.21
N LYS A 400 -34.03 6.19 9.65
CA LYS A 400 -34.74 5.13 10.39
C LYS A 400 -33.86 4.45 11.44
N VAL A 401 -32.55 4.35 11.19
CA VAL A 401 -31.57 3.80 12.16
C VAL A 401 -31.02 4.85 13.14
N GLY A 402 -31.56 6.07 13.14
CA GLY A 402 -31.26 7.11 14.13
C GLY A 402 -30.08 8.03 13.82
N SER A 403 -29.49 7.94 12.62
CA SER A 403 -28.39 8.83 12.20
C SER A 403 -28.89 10.23 11.85
N GLN A 404 -28.15 11.27 12.24
CA GLN A 404 -28.47 12.69 11.97
C GLN A 404 -27.61 13.32 10.87
N LEU A 405 -26.97 12.51 10.02
CA LEU A 405 -26.12 13.02 8.93
C LEU A 405 -26.86 14.00 8.03
N ALA A 406 -26.19 15.10 7.71
CA ALA A 406 -26.71 16.11 6.81
C ALA A 406 -26.71 15.60 5.36
N GLU A 407 -27.63 16.09 4.54
CA GLU A 407 -27.75 15.64 3.14
C GLU A 407 -26.45 15.74 2.32
N PRO A 408 -25.61 16.78 2.46
CA PRO A 408 -24.31 16.83 1.79
C PRO A 408 -23.35 15.70 2.20
N GLU A 409 -23.43 15.24 3.45
CA GLU A 409 -22.58 14.18 3.99
C GLU A 409 -23.03 12.82 3.45
N ILE A 410 -24.35 12.59 3.34
CA ILE A 410 -24.91 11.38 2.71
C ILE A 410 -24.56 11.35 1.22
N ARG A 411 -24.60 12.49 0.52
CA ARG A 411 -24.15 12.58 -0.89
C ARG A 411 -22.68 12.24 -1.01
N MET A 412 -21.86 12.75 -0.10
CA MET A 412 -20.43 12.44 -0.06
C MET A 412 -20.17 10.95 0.20
N LEU A 413 -20.90 10.32 1.11
CA LEU A 413 -20.78 8.87 1.36
C LEU A 413 -21.14 8.05 0.12
N MET A 414 -22.17 8.49 -0.60
CA MET A 414 -22.60 7.83 -1.82
C MET A 414 -21.58 8.01 -2.93
N GLU A 415 -21.09 9.23 -3.17
CA GLU A 415 -20.05 9.52 -4.16
C GLU A 415 -18.73 8.79 -3.88
N VAL A 416 -18.43 8.48 -2.61
CA VAL A 416 -17.21 7.78 -2.20
C VAL A 416 -17.34 6.26 -2.35
N ALA A 417 -18.54 5.72 -2.22
CA ALA A 417 -18.75 4.28 -2.23
C ALA A 417 -19.33 3.73 -3.54
N ASP A 418 -19.97 4.58 -4.34
CA ASP A 418 -20.40 4.29 -5.71
C ASP A 418 -19.16 4.27 -6.62
N VAL A 419 -18.47 3.12 -6.61
CA VAL A 419 -17.18 2.94 -7.30
C VAL A 419 -17.40 2.84 -8.81
N ASP A 420 -18.55 2.33 -9.24
CA ASP A 420 -18.89 2.22 -10.65
C ASP A 420 -19.56 3.49 -11.23
N GLY A 421 -19.97 4.44 -10.37
CA GLY A 421 -20.49 5.75 -10.71
C GLY A 421 -21.92 5.70 -11.27
N ASN A 422 -22.67 4.65 -10.97
CA ASN A 422 -24.01 4.42 -11.51
C ASN A 422 -25.13 5.18 -10.75
N GLY A 423 -24.78 5.88 -9.66
CA GLY A 423 -25.68 6.68 -8.81
C GLY A 423 -26.44 5.89 -7.74
N VAL A 424 -26.15 4.61 -7.58
CA VAL A 424 -26.75 3.67 -6.61
C VAL A 424 -25.66 2.77 -6.00
N LEU A 425 -25.88 2.22 -4.81
CA LEU A 425 -24.89 1.36 -4.15
C LEU A 425 -25.29 -0.10 -4.27
N ASP A 426 -24.46 -0.91 -4.89
CA ASP A 426 -24.62 -2.36 -4.79
C ASP A 426 -24.25 -2.88 -3.39
N TYR A 427 -24.48 -4.17 -3.13
CA TYR A 427 -24.15 -4.78 -1.83
C TYR A 427 -22.70 -4.56 -1.39
N GLY A 428 -21.75 -4.68 -2.31
CA GLY A 428 -20.32 -4.50 -2.02
C GLY A 428 -19.95 -3.05 -1.74
N GLU A 429 -20.59 -2.11 -2.44
CA GLU A 429 -20.43 -0.67 -2.26
C GLU A 429 -21.09 -0.19 -0.96
N PHE A 430 -22.27 -0.72 -0.63
CA PHE A 430 -22.95 -0.46 0.63
C PHE A 430 -22.19 -1.02 1.84
N VAL A 431 -21.53 -2.18 1.71
CA VAL A 431 -20.62 -2.69 2.74
C VAL A 431 -19.49 -1.68 2.98
N ALA A 432 -18.96 -1.06 1.93
CA ALA A 432 -17.94 -0.02 2.07
C ALA A 432 -18.48 1.23 2.80
N VAL A 433 -19.71 1.66 2.50
CA VAL A 433 -20.40 2.73 3.25
C VAL A 433 -20.62 2.33 4.71
N THR A 434 -21.06 1.11 4.98
CA THR A 434 -21.39 0.67 6.35
C THR A 434 -20.14 0.52 7.20
N ILE A 435 -19.04 0.03 6.61
CA ILE A 435 -17.72 0.06 7.21
C ILE A 435 -17.27 1.50 7.49
N HIS A 436 -17.56 2.45 6.59
CA HIS A 436 -17.23 3.86 6.75
C HIS A 436 -18.05 4.53 7.86
N LEU A 437 -19.36 4.26 7.93
CA LEU A 437 -20.28 4.75 8.96
C LEU A 437 -19.96 4.16 10.34
N GLN A 438 -19.72 2.86 10.43
CA GLN A 438 -19.30 2.21 11.67
C GLN A 438 -17.92 2.69 12.14
N LYS A 439 -17.01 3.07 11.22
CA LYS A 439 -15.67 3.58 11.57
C LYS A 439 -15.63 5.06 11.95
N MET A 440 -16.71 5.81 11.73
CA MET A 440 -16.83 7.19 12.22
C MET A 440 -17.28 7.25 13.68
N GLU A 441 -17.80 6.15 14.25
CA GLU A 441 -18.31 6.13 15.64
C GLU A 441 -17.78 4.99 16.54
N ASN A 442 -17.14 3.92 16.04
CA ASN A 442 -16.75 2.80 16.91
C ASN A 442 -15.36 2.93 17.57
N ASP A 443 -15.38 3.32 18.85
CA ASP A 443 -14.33 3.02 19.84
C ASP A 443 -13.95 1.53 19.84
N ASP A 444 -14.88 0.61 19.55
CA ASP A 444 -14.66 -0.83 19.71
C ASP A 444 -13.50 -1.42 18.88
N ASN A 445 -13.20 -0.89 17.70
CA ASN A 445 -12.07 -1.40 16.90
C ASN A 445 -10.71 -0.97 17.46
N PHE A 446 -10.60 0.28 17.92
CA PHE A 446 -9.41 0.72 18.63
C PHE A 446 -9.31 0.00 19.96
N ARG A 447 -10.43 -0.27 20.62
CA ARG A 447 -10.49 -0.97 21.89
C ARG A 447 -10.03 -2.42 21.76
N ARG A 448 -10.42 -3.11 20.69
CA ARG A 448 -9.91 -4.45 20.37
C ARG A 448 -8.42 -4.45 20.04
N ALA A 449 -7.95 -3.47 19.27
CA ALA A 449 -6.51 -3.32 19.00
C ALA A 449 -5.73 -3.02 20.28
N PHE A 450 -6.28 -2.18 21.15
CA PHE A 450 -5.72 -1.86 22.45
C PHE A 450 -5.64 -3.10 23.34
N MET A 451 -6.73 -3.88 23.46
CA MET A 451 -6.77 -5.15 24.19
C MET A 451 -5.85 -6.23 23.63
N PHE A 452 -5.40 -6.13 22.38
CA PHE A 452 -4.38 -7.03 21.86
C PHE A 452 -2.99 -6.73 22.44
N PHE A 453 -2.71 -5.44 22.68
CA PHE A 453 -1.46 -5.00 23.28
C PHE A 453 -1.51 -5.09 24.81
N ASP A 454 -2.62 -4.71 25.44
CA ASP A 454 -2.93 -4.88 26.87
C ASP A 454 -3.29 -6.36 27.14
N LYS A 455 -2.26 -7.19 27.32
CA LYS A 455 -2.39 -8.64 27.48
C LYS A 455 -2.94 -9.01 28.84
N ASP A 456 -2.59 -8.23 29.87
CA ASP A 456 -3.00 -8.50 31.24
C ASP A 456 -4.39 -7.89 31.57
N GLY A 457 -4.92 -7.05 30.69
CA GLY A 457 -6.24 -6.43 30.82
C GLY A 457 -6.25 -5.31 31.85
N SER A 458 -5.10 -4.71 32.14
CA SER A 458 -4.94 -3.62 33.10
C SER A 458 -5.62 -2.32 32.66
N GLY A 459 -5.97 -2.20 31.38
CA GLY A 459 -6.48 -0.96 30.78
C GLY A 459 -5.37 0.00 30.35
N TYR A 460 -4.11 -0.44 30.39
CA TYR A 460 -2.92 0.28 29.97
C TYR A 460 -2.05 -0.65 29.13
N ILE A 461 -1.31 -0.11 28.16
CA ILE A 461 -0.25 -0.86 27.48
C ILE A 461 1.06 -0.50 28.19
N GLU A 462 1.68 -1.50 28.83
CA GLU A 462 2.94 -1.34 29.55
C GLU A 462 4.16 -1.69 28.66
N LEU A 463 5.37 -1.31 29.11
CA LEU A 463 6.59 -1.39 28.30
C LEU A 463 6.94 -2.83 27.88
N ASP A 464 6.72 -3.78 28.79
CA ASP A 464 6.92 -5.22 28.61
C ASP A 464 5.90 -5.83 27.64
N GLU A 465 4.65 -5.41 27.71
CA GLU A 465 3.62 -5.83 26.76
C GLU A 465 3.89 -5.30 25.35
N LEU A 466 4.34 -4.04 25.26
CA LEU A 466 4.78 -3.43 24.02
C LEU A 466 6.03 -4.12 23.46
N GLN A 467 6.97 -4.50 24.33
CA GLN A 467 8.17 -5.27 23.98
C GLN A 467 7.78 -6.60 23.34
N ASP A 468 6.92 -7.36 24.01
CA ASP A 468 6.44 -8.63 23.53
C ASP A 468 5.70 -8.52 22.18
N ALA A 469 4.89 -7.47 22.00
CA ALA A 469 4.10 -7.30 20.79
C ALA A 469 4.93 -6.86 19.57
N LEU A 470 6.04 -6.15 19.82
CA LEU A 470 6.93 -5.59 18.79
C LEU A 470 8.25 -6.33 18.61
N ALA A 471 8.51 -7.38 19.41
CA ALA A 471 9.65 -8.27 19.24
C ALA A 471 9.71 -8.88 17.83
N ASP A 472 10.92 -8.94 17.27
CA ASP A 472 11.18 -9.55 15.97
C ASP A 472 11.28 -11.10 16.05
N GLU A 473 11.55 -11.77 14.93
CA GLU A 473 11.66 -13.25 14.87
C GLU A 473 12.75 -13.84 15.78
N SER A 474 13.66 -13.01 16.32
CA SER A 474 14.68 -13.40 17.29
C SER A 474 14.21 -13.28 18.75
N GLY A 475 13.06 -12.66 19.00
CA GLY A 475 12.61 -12.30 20.35
C GLY A 475 13.34 -11.10 20.94
N GLU A 476 14.18 -10.41 20.16
CA GLU A 476 14.88 -9.21 20.60
C GLU A 476 14.12 -7.97 20.14
N THR A 477 13.96 -7.01 21.05
CA THR A 477 13.40 -5.69 20.74
C THR A 477 14.36 -4.66 21.29
N ASP A 478 14.63 -3.60 20.51
CA ASP A 478 15.45 -2.50 20.97
C ASP A 478 14.72 -1.77 22.12
N VAL A 479 15.16 -2.01 23.36
CA VAL A 479 14.55 -1.44 24.57
C VAL A 479 14.56 0.09 24.53
N ASP A 480 15.58 0.71 23.92
CA ASP A 480 15.61 2.15 23.75
C ASP A 480 14.53 2.61 22.76
N ALA A 481 14.19 1.80 21.74
CA ALA A 481 13.11 2.11 20.80
C ALA A 481 11.71 2.05 21.45
N LEU A 482 11.50 1.11 22.37
CA LEU A 482 10.23 0.98 23.09
C LEU A 482 10.03 2.14 24.06
N ASN A 483 11.09 2.52 24.78
CA ASN A 483 11.07 3.70 25.65
C ASN A 483 10.77 5.00 24.87
N ASP A 484 11.21 5.09 23.62
CA ASP A 484 10.89 6.22 22.74
C ASP A 484 9.40 6.23 22.35
N ILE A 485 8.77 5.07 22.10
CA ILE A 485 7.30 4.98 21.86
C ILE A 485 6.55 5.47 23.09
N MET A 486 6.92 4.98 24.27
CA MET A 486 6.26 5.36 25.52
C MET A 486 6.30 6.87 25.67
N ARG A 487 7.47 7.52 25.62
CA ARG A 487 7.59 8.99 25.78
C ARG A 487 6.75 9.84 24.82
N GLU A 488 6.38 9.32 23.66
CA GLU A 488 5.62 10.05 22.64
C GLU A 488 4.12 9.84 22.77
N VAL A 489 3.70 8.62 23.13
CA VAL A 489 2.29 8.27 23.23
C VAL A 489 1.74 8.56 24.63
N ASP A 490 2.55 8.31 25.65
CA ASP A 490 2.31 8.66 27.06
C ASP A 490 2.45 10.18 27.23
N THR A 491 1.33 10.87 27.03
CA THR A 491 1.23 12.33 27.10
C THR A 491 1.23 12.85 28.53
N ASP A 492 0.72 12.08 29.47
CA ASP A 492 0.68 12.43 30.89
C ASP A 492 1.93 11.99 31.67
N LYS A 493 2.79 11.18 31.04
CA LYS A 493 4.09 10.69 31.52
C LYS A 493 3.97 9.77 32.73
N ASP A 494 2.90 8.99 32.82
CA ASP A 494 2.70 8.03 33.89
C ASP A 494 3.50 6.72 33.72
N GLY A 495 4.19 6.57 32.58
CA GLY A 495 5.02 5.43 32.22
C GLY A 495 4.26 4.32 31.50
N ARG A 496 2.99 4.55 31.12
CA ARG A 496 2.10 3.59 30.48
C ARG A 496 1.28 4.29 29.39
N ILE A 497 0.66 3.52 28.49
CA ILE A 497 -0.17 4.09 27.42
C ILE A 497 -1.63 3.77 27.72
N CYS A 498 -2.45 4.78 28.01
CA CYS A 498 -3.88 4.57 28.20
C CYS A 498 -4.63 4.45 26.86
N TYR A 499 -5.90 4.00 26.90
CA TYR A 499 -6.72 3.87 25.70
C TYR A 499 -6.85 5.17 24.91
N ASP A 500 -7.06 6.29 25.59
CA ASP A 500 -7.23 7.60 24.93
C ASP A 500 -5.93 8.07 24.29
N GLU A 501 -4.77 7.77 24.89
CA GLU A 501 -3.45 8.06 24.33
C GLU A 501 -3.12 7.15 23.14
N PHE A 502 -3.46 5.87 23.23
CA PHE A 502 -3.37 4.94 22.11
C PHE A 502 -4.26 5.39 20.95
N VAL A 503 -5.51 5.78 21.24
CA VAL A 503 -6.44 6.31 20.25
C VAL A 503 -5.93 7.64 19.71
N ALA A 504 -5.40 8.52 20.54
CA ALA A 504 -4.79 9.77 20.14
C ALA A 504 -3.58 9.50 19.24
N MET A 505 -2.72 8.53 19.51
CA MET A 505 -1.63 8.10 18.61
C MET A 505 -2.15 7.45 17.33
N MET A 506 -3.25 6.70 17.38
CA MET A 506 -3.95 6.16 16.21
C MET A 506 -4.74 7.24 15.44
N LYS A 507 -4.93 8.43 16.05
CA LYS A 507 -5.59 9.63 15.50
C LYS A 507 -4.60 10.73 15.10
N ALA A 508 -3.41 10.76 15.68
CA ALA A 508 -2.33 11.73 15.51
C ALA A 508 -1.19 11.04 14.74
N GLY A 509 -0.86 11.58 13.58
CA GLY A 509 -0.03 10.88 12.60
C GLY A 509 -0.84 9.86 11.78
N THR A 510 -2.09 10.19 11.47
CA THR A 510 -3.00 9.40 10.63
C THR A 510 -2.90 9.65 9.14
N ASP A 511 -1.87 10.34 8.71
CA ASP A 511 -1.65 10.59 7.29
C ASP A 511 -0.99 9.41 6.56
N TRP A 512 -0.81 8.27 7.24
CA TRP A 512 -0.55 6.98 6.58
C TRP A 512 -1.80 6.09 6.46
N ARG A 513 -3.01 6.56 6.84
CA ARG A 513 -4.32 5.86 6.64
C ARG A 513 -4.69 5.58 5.17
N LYS A 514 -3.70 5.56 4.28
CA LYS A 514 -3.73 5.61 2.82
C LYS A 514 -2.94 4.45 2.20
N ALA A 515 -2.92 3.29 2.85
CA ALA A 515 -2.32 2.08 2.30
C ALA A 515 -3.03 1.56 1.04
N SER A 516 -4.22 2.08 0.73
CA SER A 516 -4.76 2.00 -0.63
C SER A 516 -4.33 3.26 -1.39
N ARG A 517 -3.48 3.10 -2.41
CA ARG A 517 -3.19 4.14 -3.41
C ARG A 517 -4.50 4.72 -3.91
N GLN A 518 -5.57 3.92 -4.08
CA GLN A 518 -6.90 4.41 -4.51
C GLN A 518 -7.50 5.46 -3.57
N TYR A 519 -7.55 5.21 -2.25
CA TYR A 519 -8.10 6.17 -1.27
C TYR A 519 -7.27 7.47 -1.19
N SER A 520 -5.92 7.37 -1.25
CA SER A 520 -5.05 8.55 -1.33
C SER A 520 -5.30 9.35 -2.60
N ARG A 521 -5.38 8.64 -3.75
CA ARG A 521 -5.57 9.21 -5.08
C ARG A 521 -6.89 9.95 -5.15
N GLU A 522 -7.99 9.34 -4.73
CA GLU A 522 -9.33 9.96 -4.80
C GLU A 522 -9.45 11.19 -3.91
N ARG A 523 -8.96 11.13 -2.67
CA ARG A 523 -9.01 12.28 -1.76
C ARG A 523 -8.14 13.45 -2.22
N PHE A 524 -6.91 13.19 -2.67
CA PHE A 524 -6.06 14.23 -3.25
C PHE A 524 -6.55 14.68 -4.63
N LYS A 525 -7.24 13.82 -5.39
CA LYS A 525 -7.93 14.18 -6.63
C LYS A 525 -9.05 15.18 -6.32
N SER A 526 -9.92 14.88 -5.35
CA SER A 526 -10.99 15.79 -4.91
C SER A 526 -10.44 17.08 -4.32
N LEU A 527 -9.37 17.00 -3.51
CA LEU A 527 -8.69 18.17 -2.99
C LEU A 527 -8.08 19.03 -4.10
N SER A 528 -7.35 18.42 -5.04
CA SER A 528 -6.80 19.10 -6.22
C SER A 528 -7.90 19.79 -7.02
N LEU A 529 -9.05 19.13 -7.24
CA LEU A 529 -10.20 19.73 -7.92
C LEU A 529 -10.80 20.90 -7.13
N ASN A 530 -10.88 20.80 -5.80
CA ASN A 530 -11.38 21.88 -4.96
C ASN A 530 -10.41 23.08 -4.99
N LEU A 531 -9.11 22.84 -4.87
CA LEU A 531 -8.06 23.86 -4.99
C LEU A 531 -7.98 24.49 -6.40
N MET A 532 -8.40 23.76 -7.45
CA MET A 532 -8.60 24.32 -8.80
C MET A 532 -9.83 25.22 -8.85
N LYS A 533 -10.95 24.78 -8.26
CA LYS A 533 -12.23 25.50 -8.28
C LYS A 533 -12.21 26.79 -7.47
N ASP A 534 -11.52 26.80 -6.33
CA ASP A 534 -11.43 27.97 -5.44
C ASP A 534 -10.30 28.95 -5.81
N GLY A 535 -9.51 28.64 -6.85
CA GLY A 535 -8.40 29.46 -7.31
C GLY A 535 -7.10 29.33 -6.50
N SER A 536 -7.05 28.49 -5.47
CA SER A 536 -5.89 28.35 -4.58
C SER A 536 -4.65 27.77 -5.25
N LEU A 537 -4.76 27.13 -6.42
CA LEU A 537 -3.60 26.72 -7.23
C LEU A 537 -2.94 27.88 -7.98
N GLN A 538 -3.62 29.01 -8.13
CA GLN A 538 -3.06 30.27 -8.60
C GLN A 538 -2.52 31.03 -7.39
N LEU A 539 -1.36 30.62 -6.88
CA LEU A 539 -0.69 31.40 -5.84
C LEU A 539 -0.24 32.73 -6.46
N HIS A 540 -0.87 33.82 -6.03
CA HIS A 540 -0.39 35.17 -6.31
C HIS A 540 0.98 35.34 -5.66
N ASP A 541 1.95 35.76 -6.46
CA ASP A 541 3.24 36.20 -5.97
C ASP A 541 3.01 37.42 -5.06
N ALA A 542 3.29 37.25 -3.76
CA ALA A 542 3.10 38.28 -2.74
C ALA A 542 3.99 39.52 -2.98
N VAL A 543 4.96 39.44 -3.90
CA VAL A 543 5.86 40.54 -4.26
C VAL A 543 5.34 41.34 -5.45
N THR A 544 4.62 40.73 -6.38
CA THR A 544 4.25 41.39 -7.66
C THR A 544 2.75 41.54 -7.89
N GLY A 545 1.90 40.83 -7.13
CA GLY A 545 0.44 40.95 -7.21
C GLY A 545 -0.16 40.56 -8.56
N GLN A 546 0.63 40.02 -9.49
CA GLN A 546 0.14 39.58 -10.80
C GLN A 546 -0.36 38.15 -10.73
N ALA A 547 -1.56 37.92 -11.25
CA ALA A 547 -2.05 36.59 -11.56
C ALA A 547 -1.20 36.02 -12.69
N VAL A 548 -0.49 34.92 -12.44
CA VAL A 548 0.07 34.12 -13.52
C VAL A 548 -1.06 33.23 -14.01
N ALA A 549 -1.62 33.59 -15.16
CA ALA A 549 -2.47 32.69 -15.92
C ALA A 549 -1.64 31.46 -16.33
N VAL A 550 -2.17 30.27 -16.04
CA VAL A 550 -1.69 29.00 -16.60
C VAL A 550 -2.27 28.84 -18.00
#